data_AF-A0A2V1IQL3-F1
#
_entry.id   AF-A0A2V1IQL3-F1
#
_cell.length_a   1.000
_cell.length_b   1.000
_cell.length_c   1.000
_cell.angle_alpha   90.00
_cell.angle_beta   90.00
_cell.angle_gamma   90.00
#
_symmetry.space_group_name_H-M   'P 1'
#
loop_
_entity.id
_entity.type
_entity.pdbx_description
1 polymer ?
#
loop_
_entity_poly.entity_id
_entity_poly.type
_entity_poly.pdbx_seq_one_letter_code
_entity_poly.pdbx_strand_id
1 'polypeptide(L)'
;MPKLNDGRGYDLDYYNLYLRRYLTVHHFPEADDDLLIAARAEAAADTYVESRLAGNEVYVSSEKAIARLLDGFEISPFDFVSGILADEFSDHISLDERSIEFWTYTLLEELHTEFKDVELSEEYLNTNEGVIFKLVISGRIAEYFDEYGL
;
A
#
# COMPACT_ATOMS: atom_id res chain seq x y z
N MET A 1 16.75 18.58 -36.74
CA MET A 1 16.87 17.35 -35.93
C MET A 1 15.49 17.00 -35.42
N PRO A 2 14.93 15.81 -35.69
CA PRO A 2 13.74 15.36 -35.01
C PRO A 2 14.12 15.10 -33.55
N LYS A 3 13.32 15.61 -32.60
CA LYS A 3 13.43 15.19 -31.20
C LYS A 3 13.10 13.70 -31.16
N LEU A 4 14.08 12.85 -30.86
CA LEU A 4 13.79 11.48 -30.46
C LEU A 4 12.94 11.60 -29.20
N ASN A 5 11.71 11.12 -29.27
CA ASN A 5 10.96 10.79 -28.07
C ASN A 5 11.69 9.57 -27.50
N ASP A 6 12.48 9.77 -26.45
CA ASP A 6 13.47 8.82 -25.94
C ASP A 6 12.85 7.64 -25.17
N GLY A 7 11.52 7.44 -25.26
CA GLY A 7 10.77 6.44 -24.50
C GLY A 7 10.53 6.85 -23.05
N ARG A 8 11.39 7.71 -22.47
CA ARG A 8 11.35 8.12 -21.07
C ARG A 8 10.02 8.79 -20.70
N GLY A 9 9.47 9.62 -21.58
CA GLY A 9 8.15 10.22 -21.36
C GLY A 9 7.03 9.19 -21.21
N TYR A 10 7.04 8.13 -22.03
CA TYR A 10 6.05 7.06 -21.96
C TYR A 10 6.24 6.18 -20.71
N ASP A 11 7.48 5.91 -20.31
CA ASP A 11 7.79 5.14 -19.11
C ASP A 11 7.34 5.88 -17.85
N LEU A 12 7.57 7.20 -17.79
CA LEU A 12 7.09 8.05 -16.69
C LEU A 12 5.56 8.05 -16.62
N ASP A 13 4.87 8.24 -17.74
CA ASP A 13 3.39 8.21 -17.78
C ASP A 13 2.86 6.85 -17.31
N TYR A 14 3.51 5.76 -17.73
CA TYR A 14 3.16 4.40 -17.33
C TYR A 14 3.30 4.20 -15.81
N TYR A 15 4.47 4.52 -15.23
CA TYR A 15 4.72 4.33 -13.80
C TYR A 15 3.87 5.25 -12.93
N ASN A 16 3.62 6.50 -13.36
CA ASN A 16 2.71 7.42 -12.66
C ASN A 16 1.29 6.83 -12.58
N LEU A 17 0.74 6.40 -13.73
CA LEU A 17 -0.61 5.84 -13.78
C LEU A 17 -0.71 4.53 -12.99
N TYR A 18 0.32 3.69 -13.10
CA TYR A 18 0.38 2.43 -12.36
C TYR A 18 0.35 2.67 -10.86
N LEU A 19 1.26 3.50 -10.35
CA LEU A 19 1.37 3.76 -8.92
C LEU A 19 0.10 4.42 -8.38
N ARG A 20 -0.43 5.46 -9.05
CA ARG A 20 -1.68 6.10 -8.61
C ARG A 20 -2.82 5.11 -8.51
N ARG A 21 -2.99 4.26 -9.53
CA ARG A 21 -4.05 3.24 -9.51
C ARG A 21 -3.84 2.24 -8.38
N TYR A 22 -2.61 1.79 -8.19
CA TYR A 22 -2.27 0.87 -7.10
C TYR A 22 -2.61 1.48 -5.74
N LEU A 23 -2.13 2.69 -5.46
CA LEU A 23 -2.40 3.41 -4.22
C LEU A 23 -3.91 3.64 -3.99
N THR A 24 -4.64 3.97 -5.06
CA THR A 24 -6.11 4.16 -4.99
C THR A 24 -6.84 2.86 -4.64
N VAL A 25 -6.49 1.75 -5.30
CA VAL A 25 -7.14 0.45 -5.08
C VAL A 25 -6.88 -0.07 -3.67
N HIS A 26 -5.70 0.20 -3.12
CA HIS A 26 -5.29 -0.22 -1.79
C HIS A 26 -5.51 0.86 -0.72
N HIS A 27 -6.21 1.96 -1.05
CA HIS A 27 -6.57 3.02 -0.10
C HIS A 27 -5.38 3.66 0.64
N PHE A 28 -4.22 3.77 -0.02
CA PHE A 28 -3.09 4.51 0.52
C PHE A 28 -3.36 6.03 0.47
N PRO A 29 -3.09 6.79 1.54
CA PRO A 29 -3.28 8.24 1.56
C PRO A 29 -2.40 8.97 0.52
N GLU A 30 -1.29 8.36 0.11
CA GLU A 30 -0.37 8.89 -0.91
C GLU A 30 -0.95 8.88 -2.32
N ALA A 31 -2.14 8.31 -2.55
CA ALA A 31 -2.79 8.29 -3.87
C ALA A 31 -3.04 9.70 -4.47
N ASP A 32 -3.14 10.70 -3.60
CA ASP A 32 -3.32 12.13 -3.96
C ASP A 32 -2.01 12.94 -3.88
N ASP A 33 -0.88 12.33 -3.52
CA ASP A 33 0.42 13.01 -3.48
C ASP A 33 1.12 12.95 -4.86
N ASP A 34 0.79 13.93 -5.70
CA ASP A 34 1.36 14.07 -7.04
C ASP A 34 2.89 14.18 -7.06
N LEU A 35 3.50 14.77 -6.02
CA LEU A 35 4.95 14.95 -5.95
C LEU A 35 5.63 13.62 -5.62
N LEU A 36 5.10 12.87 -4.66
CA LEU A 36 5.57 11.53 -4.33
C LEU A 36 5.44 10.60 -5.53
N ILE A 37 4.28 10.58 -6.18
CA ILE A 37 4.01 9.70 -7.32
C ILE A 37 4.98 10.00 -8.48
N ALA A 38 5.19 11.28 -8.80
CA ALA A 38 6.13 11.67 -9.85
C ALA A 38 7.57 11.26 -9.52
N ALA A 39 8.02 11.49 -8.28
CA ALA A 39 9.36 11.12 -7.83
C ALA A 39 9.57 9.59 -7.85
N ARG A 40 8.56 8.81 -7.44
CA ARG A 40 8.60 7.34 -7.49
C ARG A 40 8.63 6.80 -8.92
N ALA A 41 7.85 7.40 -9.82
CA ALA A 41 7.84 7.05 -11.23
C ALA A 41 9.20 7.32 -11.90
N GLU A 42 9.86 8.44 -11.57
CA GLU A 42 11.21 8.73 -12.04
C GLU A 42 12.23 7.71 -11.52
N ALA A 43 12.21 7.42 -10.22
CA ALA A 43 13.11 6.42 -9.63
C ALA A 43 12.92 5.01 -10.25
N ALA A 44 11.68 4.63 -10.55
CA ALA A 44 11.38 3.37 -11.24
C ALA A 44 11.92 3.35 -12.67
N ALA A 45 11.73 4.44 -13.43
CA ALA A 45 12.26 4.58 -14.78
C ALA A 45 13.80 4.53 -14.81
N ASP A 46 14.47 5.21 -13.88
CA ASP A 46 15.93 5.15 -13.76
C ASP A 46 16.40 3.72 -13.42
N THR A 47 15.72 3.03 -12.49
CA THR A 47 16.00 1.64 -12.14
C THR A 47 15.87 0.70 -13.36
N TYR A 48 14.84 0.91 -14.18
CA TYR A 48 14.65 0.16 -15.42
C TYR A 48 15.84 0.38 -16.37
N VAL A 49 16.20 1.64 -16.63
CA VAL A 49 17.31 2.01 -17.54
C VAL A 49 18.63 1.44 -17.05
N GLU A 50 18.96 1.60 -15.76
CA GLU A 50 20.17 1.05 -15.17
C GLU A 50 20.23 -0.48 -15.31
N SER A 51 19.11 -1.16 -15.04
CA SER A 51 19.02 -2.61 -15.21
C SER A 51 19.23 -3.04 -16.66
N ARG A 52 18.70 -2.29 -17.64
CA ARG A 52 18.91 -2.53 -19.08
C ARG A 52 20.35 -2.30 -19.49
N LEU A 53 20.99 -1.24 -18.99
CA LEU A 53 22.41 -0.96 -19.22
C LEU A 53 23.33 -2.02 -18.63
N ALA A 54 22.92 -2.66 -17.53
CA ALA A 54 23.61 -3.82 -16.95
C ALA A 54 23.41 -5.13 -17.73
N GLY A 55 22.65 -5.12 -18.83
CA GLY A 55 22.45 -6.28 -19.71
C GLY A 55 21.30 -7.19 -19.31
N ASN A 56 20.48 -6.84 -18.31
CA ASN A 56 19.31 -7.63 -17.93
C ASN A 56 18.22 -7.58 -19.01
N GLU A 57 17.43 -8.64 -19.12
CA GLU A 57 16.27 -8.69 -20.02
C GLU A 57 15.21 -7.65 -19.65
N VAL A 58 14.30 -7.37 -20.60
CA VAL A 58 13.20 -6.42 -20.43
C VAL A 58 12.34 -6.79 -19.21
N TYR A 59 11.92 -8.05 -19.12
CA TYR A 59 11.06 -8.52 -18.03
C TYR A 59 11.73 -8.34 -16.66
N VAL A 60 12.99 -8.77 -16.51
CA VAL A 60 13.77 -8.60 -15.27
C VAL A 60 13.93 -7.12 -14.89
N SER A 61 14.13 -6.25 -15.88
CA SER A 61 14.26 -4.81 -15.65
C SER A 61 12.94 -4.18 -15.24
N SER A 62 11.83 -4.63 -15.83
CA SER A 62 10.48 -4.21 -15.44
C SER A 62 10.13 -4.65 -14.02
N GLU A 63 10.45 -5.88 -13.62
CA GLU A 63 10.23 -6.35 -12.24
C GLU A 63 10.98 -5.49 -11.22
N LYS A 64 12.25 -5.15 -11.48
CA LYS A 64 13.03 -4.26 -10.60
C LYS A 64 12.43 -2.86 -10.51
N ALA A 65 11.95 -2.32 -11.62
CA ALA A 65 11.32 -1.01 -11.64
C ALA A 65 10.00 -1.00 -10.86
N ILE A 66 9.16 -2.03 -11.01
CA ILE A 66 7.92 -2.16 -10.24
C ILE A 66 8.21 -2.38 -8.76
N ALA A 67 9.20 -3.19 -8.40
CA ALA A 67 9.64 -3.34 -7.02
C ALA A 67 10.08 -1.98 -6.44
N ARG A 68 10.87 -1.20 -7.18
CA ARG A 68 11.28 0.15 -6.75
C ARG A 68 10.09 1.11 -6.63
N LEU A 69 9.11 0.99 -7.52
CA LEU A 69 7.93 1.84 -7.57
C LEU A 69 7.02 1.62 -6.34
N LEU A 70 6.85 0.35 -5.94
CA LEU A 70 5.95 -0.08 -4.87
C LEU A 70 6.64 -0.25 -3.50
N ASP A 71 7.95 -0.05 -3.44
CA ASP A 71 8.75 -0.13 -2.21
C ASP A 71 8.16 0.73 -1.08
N GLY A 72 7.74 0.07 0.01
CA GLY A 72 7.03 0.67 1.15
C GLY A 72 5.50 0.80 1.03
N PHE A 73 4.91 0.26 -0.03
CA PHE A 73 3.46 0.21 -0.25
C PHE A 73 2.95 -1.23 -0.34
N GLU A 74 3.54 -2.16 0.42
CA GLU A 74 3.15 -3.59 0.33
C GLU A 74 1.76 -3.86 0.91
N ILE A 75 1.50 -3.37 2.12
CA ILE A 75 0.22 -3.54 2.82
C ILE A 75 -0.25 -2.18 3.31
N SER A 76 -1.47 -1.78 2.95
CA SER A 76 -2.05 -0.56 3.48
C SER A 76 -2.67 -0.79 4.87
N PRO A 77 -2.76 0.24 5.71
CA PRO A 77 -3.55 0.16 6.95
C PRO A 77 -4.99 -0.27 6.71
N PHE A 78 -5.58 0.14 5.57
CA PHE A 78 -6.94 -0.25 5.19
C PHE A 78 -7.05 -1.75 4.91
N ASP A 79 -6.18 -2.31 4.08
CA ASP A 79 -6.18 -3.75 3.78
C ASP A 79 -5.91 -4.57 5.03
N PHE A 80 -5.02 -4.09 5.90
CA PHE A 80 -4.71 -4.74 7.17
C PHE A 80 -5.91 -4.78 8.12
N VAL A 81 -6.55 -3.63 8.39
CA VAL A 81 -7.70 -3.56 9.31
C VAL A 81 -8.91 -4.27 8.73
N SER A 82 -9.21 -4.09 7.44
CA SER A 82 -10.33 -4.80 6.80
C SER A 82 -10.13 -6.32 6.79
N GLY A 83 -8.89 -6.79 6.63
CA GLY A 83 -8.54 -8.20 6.79
C GLY A 83 -8.81 -8.72 8.21
N ILE A 84 -8.38 -8.00 9.24
CA ILE A 84 -8.67 -8.35 10.65
C ILE A 84 -10.18 -8.39 10.89
N LEU A 85 -10.93 -7.41 10.40
CA LEU A 85 -12.38 -7.37 10.55
C LEU A 85 -13.06 -8.59 9.91
N ALA A 86 -12.65 -8.96 8.71
CA ALA A 86 -13.19 -10.10 7.99
C ALA A 86 -12.84 -11.44 8.67
N ASP A 87 -11.62 -11.57 9.19
CA ASP A 87 -11.11 -12.82 9.76
C ASP A 87 -11.54 -13.04 11.22
N GLU A 88 -11.60 -11.98 12.02
CA GLU A 88 -11.72 -12.06 13.49
C GLU A 88 -13.05 -11.47 14.01
N PHE A 89 -13.73 -10.63 13.22
CA PHE A 89 -14.93 -9.89 13.67
C PHE A 89 -16.16 -10.07 12.76
N SER A 90 -16.17 -11.12 11.92
CA SER A 90 -17.30 -11.40 11.00
C SER A 90 -18.65 -11.59 11.67
N ASP A 91 -18.65 -11.93 12.97
CA ASP A 91 -19.88 -12.12 13.76
C ASP A 91 -20.43 -10.81 14.34
N HIS A 92 -19.61 -9.75 14.39
CA HIS A 92 -19.97 -8.43 14.95
C HIS A 92 -20.45 -7.46 13.86
N ILE A 93 -20.01 -7.65 12.62
CA ILE A 93 -20.33 -6.73 11.52
C ILE A 93 -20.84 -7.48 10.28
N SER A 94 -21.61 -6.78 9.44
CA SER A 94 -21.93 -7.27 8.11
C SER A 94 -20.67 -7.29 7.23
N LEU A 95 -20.45 -8.39 6.51
CA LEU A 95 -19.32 -8.53 5.57
C LEU A 95 -19.62 -7.98 4.17
N ASP A 96 -20.69 -7.20 3.99
CA ASP A 96 -20.88 -6.49 2.73
C ASP A 96 -19.86 -5.35 2.58
N GLU A 97 -19.43 -5.10 1.35
CA GLU A 97 -18.34 -4.17 1.01
C GLU A 97 -18.48 -2.80 1.69
N ARG A 98 -19.69 -2.24 1.71
CA ARG A 98 -19.94 -0.92 2.33
C ARG A 98 -19.79 -0.94 3.85
N SER A 99 -20.16 -2.04 4.49
CA SER A 99 -20.02 -2.19 5.94
C SER A 99 -18.55 -2.38 6.32
N ILE A 100 -17.81 -3.19 5.57
CA ILE A 100 -16.36 -3.35 5.76
C ILE A 100 -15.64 -2.02 5.56
N GLU A 101 -15.92 -1.30 4.48
CA GLU A 101 -15.33 0.00 4.20
C GLU A 101 -15.63 1.00 5.33
N PHE A 102 -16.90 1.11 5.76
CA PHE A 102 -17.31 2.00 6.84
C PHE A 102 -16.57 1.71 8.15
N TRP A 103 -16.53 0.44 8.58
CA TRP A 103 -15.88 0.06 9.83
C TRP A 103 -14.37 0.22 9.75
N THR A 104 -13.77 -0.09 8.60
CA THR A 104 -12.33 0.08 8.39
C THR A 104 -11.93 1.54 8.55
N TYR A 105 -12.63 2.48 7.92
CA TYR A 105 -12.32 3.91 8.09
C TYR A 105 -12.57 4.41 9.51
N THR A 106 -13.67 3.97 10.14
CA THR A 106 -13.98 4.34 11.53
C THR A 106 -12.87 3.92 12.48
N LEU A 107 -12.38 2.68 12.34
CA LEU A 107 -11.31 2.15 13.18
C LEU A 107 -9.95 2.75 12.83
N LEU A 108 -9.66 3.06 11.56
CA LEU A 108 -8.43 3.75 11.20
C LEU A 108 -8.37 5.16 11.80
N GLU A 109 -9.50 5.86 11.93
CA GLU A 109 -9.56 7.15 12.63
C GLU A 109 -9.26 6.99 14.12
N GLU A 110 -9.84 5.98 14.78
CA GLU A 110 -9.60 5.68 16.19
C GLU A 110 -8.17 5.19 16.48
N LEU A 111 -7.59 4.41 15.56
CA LEU A 111 -6.30 3.74 15.71
C LEU A 111 -5.14 4.49 15.04
N HIS A 112 -5.36 5.74 14.58
CA HIS A 112 -4.37 6.47 13.79
C HIS A 112 -3.01 6.62 14.48
N THR A 113 -2.97 6.61 15.82
CA THR A 113 -1.74 6.71 16.60
C THR A 113 -0.87 5.47 16.52
N GLU A 114 -1.47 4.28 16.40
CA GLU A 114 -0.78 3.00 16.36
C GLU A 114 -0.11 2.79 15.01
N PHE A 115 -0.76 3.24 13.94
CA PHE A 115 -0.20 3.17 12.59
C PHE A 115 0.86 4.24 12.31
N LYS A 116 1.06 5.19 13.23
CA LYS A 116 2.04 6.25 13.04
C LYS A 116 3.45 5.66 13.00
N ASP A 117 4.20 6.01 11.95
CA ASP A 117 5.58 5.58 11.73
C ASP A 117 5.73 4.04 11.56
N VAL A 118 4.63 3.34 11.24
CA VAL A 118 4.61 1.90 10.95
C VAL A 118 4.46 1.68 9.45
N GLU A 119 5.43 1.00 8.86
CA GLU A 119 5.36 0.49 7.48
C GLU A 119 4.95 -0.98 7.53
N LEU A 120 3.76 -1.30 7.02
CA LEU A 120 3.25 -2.66 7.01
C LEU A 120 3.78 -3.41 5.79
N SER A 121 4.37 -4.56 6.06
CA SER A 121 4.85 -5.51 5.07
C SER A 121 4.68 -6.93 5.58
N GLU A 122 4.70 -7.90 4.67
CA GLU A 122 4.72 -9.31 5.05
C GLU A 122 5.96 -9.61 5.90
N GLU A 123 7.11 -9.04 5.56
CA GLU A 123 8.34 -9.19 6.35
C GLU A 123 8.15 -8.69 7.79
N TYR A 124 7.60 -7.49 7.96
CA TYR A 124 7.33 -6.92 9.28
C TYR A 124 6.34 -7.77 10.07
N LEU A 125 5.21 -8.16 9.48
CA LEU A 125 4.17 -8.94 10.16
C LEU A 125 4.64 -10.34 10.57
N ASN A 126 5.69 -10.87 9.96
CA ASN A 126 6.34 -12.13 10.35
C ASN A 126 7.37 -11.98 11.48
N THR A 127 7.63 -10.77 11.97
CA THR A 127 8.49 -10.52 13.16
C THR A 127 7.70 -10.64 14.46
N ASN A 128 8.39 -10.75 15.59
CA ASN A 128 7.72 -10.72 16.90
C ASN A 128 6.99 -9.39 17.13
N GLU A 129 7.61 -8.28 16.72
CA GLU A 129 7.06 -6.94 16.81
C GLU A 129 5.78 -6.80 15.97
N GLY A 130 5.78 -7.31 14.73
CA GLY A 130 4.61 -7.30 13.85
C GLY A 130 3.47 -8.20 14.37
N VAL A 131 3.79 -9.38 14.91
CA VAL A 131 2.80 -10.24 15.57
C VAL A 131 2.17 -9.54 16.77
N ILE A 132 2.98 -8.88 17.62
CA ILE A 132 2.49 -8.09 18.75
C ILE A 132 1.62 -6.93 18.25
N PHE A 133 2.04 -6.23 17.20
CA PHE A 133 1.29 -5.13 16.61
C PHE A 133 -0.11 -5.60 16.17
N LYS A 134 -0.21 -6.71 15.42
CA LYS A 134 -1.49 -7.29 15.05
C LYS A 134 -2.37 -7.59 16.26
N LEU A 135 -1.82 -8.23 17.30
CA LEU A 135 -2.57 -8.53 18.53
C LEU A 135 -3.07 -7.28 19.24
N VAL A 136 -2.27 -6.20 19.26
CA VAL A 136 -2.67 -4.91 19.84
C VAL A 136 -3.83 -4.32 19.04
N ILE A 137 -3.74 -4.30 17.71
CA ILE A 137 -4.80 -3.79 16.84
C ILE A 137 -6.09 -4.60 17.01
N SER A 138 -6.03 -5.93 16.95
CA SER A 138 -7.20 -6.79 17.19
C SER A 138 -7.81 -6.54 18.58
N GLY A 139 -6.99 -6.40 19.62
CA GLY A 139 -7.44 -6.09 20.97
C GLY A 139 -8.17 -4.75 21.05
N ARG A 140 -7.60 -3.69 20.46
CA ARG A 140 -8.24 -2.37 20.43
C ARG A 140 -9.56 -2.36 19.64
N ILE A 141 -9.65 -3.14 18.55
CA ILE A 141 -10.90 -3.29 17.79
C ILE A 141 -11.97 -3.97 18.66
N ALA A 142 -11.61 -5.04 19.38
CA ALA A 142 -12.53 -5.72 20.29
C ALA A 142 -13.02 -4.78 21.41
N GLU A 143 -12.12 -4.03 22.03
CA GLU A 143 -12.46 -3.02 23.04
C GLU A 143 -13.42 -1.96 22.47
N TYR A 144 -13.17 -1.49 21.25
CA TYR A 144 -14.06 -0.55 20.59
C TYR A 144 -15.47 -1.13 20.38
N PHE A 145 -15.60 -2.34 19.86
CA PHE A 145 -16.93 -2.94 19.69
C PHE A 145 -17.64 -3.19 21.03
N ASP A 146 -16.93 -3.63 22.06
CA ASP A 146 -17.48 -3.80 23.41
C ASP A 146 -18.00 -2.46 24.00
N GLU A 147 -17.25 -1.36 23.84
CA GLU A 147 -17.63 -0.03 24.35
C GLU A 147 -18.91 0.50 23.71
N TYR A 148 -19.14 0.21 22.43
CA TYR A 148 -20.31 0.64 21.67
C TYR A 148 -21.43 -0.41 21.60
N GLY A 149 -21.24 -1.58 22.22
CA GLY A 149 -22.23 -2.65 22.31
C GLY A 149 -22.56 -3.33 20.97
N LEU A 150 -21.53 -3.50 20.14
CA LEU A 150 -21.57 -4.12 18.80
C LEU A 150 -21.11 -5.57 18.84
#